data_AF-A0A5D4FXI7-F1
#
_entry.id   AF-A0A5D4FXI7-F1
#
_cell.length_a   1.000
_cell.length_b   1.000
_cell.length_c   1.000
_cell.angle_alpha   90.00
_cell.angle_beta   90.00
_cell.angle_gamma   90.00
#
_symmetry.space_group_name_H-M   'P 1'
#
loop_
_entity.id
_entity.type
_entity.pdbx_description
1 polymer ?
#
loop_
_entity_poly.entity_id
_entity_poly.type
_entity_poly.pdbx_seq_one_letter_code
_entity_poly.pdbx_strand_id
1 'polypeptide(L)' 'MDADVIFWNTGFRHSLRHLAPLKLRGPGGGILMDGEVRVAKDPRVLLVGYGSTASTVGATRAGRRAGQAAVRYLESR' A
#
# COMPACT_ATOMS: atom_id res chain seq x y z
N MET A 1 -25.61 26.87 -18.39
CA MET A 1 -25.38 26.71 -16.94
C MET A 1 -23.91 26.95 -16.72
N ASP A 2 -23.58 27.97 -15.95
CA ASP A 2 -22.19 28.33 -15.63
C ASP A 2 -21.89 27.93 -14.19
N ALA A 3 -20.68 27.45 -13.92
CA ALA A 3 -20.23 27.07 -12.59
C ALA A 3 -18.93 27.81 -12.24
N ASP A 4 -18.91 28.48 -11.08
CA ASP A 4 -17.74 29.26 -10.63
C ASP A 4 -16.60 28.36 -10.14
N VAL A 5 -16.94 27.22 -9.52
CA VAL A 5 -15.98 26.29 -8.92
C VAL A 5 -16.45 24.86 -9.11
N ILE A 6 -15.49 23.99 -9.43
CA ILE A 6 -15.68 22.54 -9.42
C ILE A 6 -14.70 21.94 -8.40
N PHE A 7 -15.24 21.23 -7.41
CA PHE A 7 -14.45 20.52 -6.41
C PHE A 7 -14.44 19.02 -6.70
N TRP A 8 -13.28 18.49 -7.10
CA TRP A 8 -13.12 17.11 -7.53
C TRP A 8 -12.86 16.15 -6.37
N ASN A 9 -13.92 15.53 -5.88
CA ASN A 9 -13.87 14.48 -4.85
C ASN A 9 -13.86 13.07 -5.45
N THR A 10 -13.07 12.86 -6.52
CA THR A 10 -13.06 11.61 -7.30
C THR A 10 -12.11 10.55 -6.76
N GLY A 11 -11.69 10.68 -5.50
CA GLY A 11 -10.75 9.77 -4.85
C GLY A 11 -9.28 10.00 -5.26
N PHE A 12 -8.44 9.01 -4.95
CA PHE A 12 -6.98 9.12 -5.06
C PHE A 12 -6.35 7.91 -5.74
N ARG A 13 -5.17 8.14 -6.34
CA ARG A 13 -4.26 7.07 -6.74
C ARG A 13 -3.20 6.86 -5.65
N HIS A 14 -2.70 5.63 -5.54
CA HIS A 14 -1.62 5.30 -4.61
C HIS A 14 -0.31 6.04 -4.98
N SER A 15 0.38 6.61 -3.99
CA SER A 15 1.65 7.31 -4.19
C SER A 15 2.86 6.35 -4.13
N LEU A 16 3.01 5.50 -5.16
CA LEU A 16 4.05 4.45 -5.18
C LEU A 16 5.06 4.60 -6.33
N ARG A 17 5.19 5.81 -6.91
CA ARG A 17 6.13 6.06 -8.02
C ARG A 17 7.58 5.81 -7.60
N HIS A 18 7.94 6.12 -6.37
CA HIS A 18 9.27 5.90 -5.82
C HIS A 18 9.66 4.40 -5.78
N LEU A 19 8.68 3.48 -5.84
CA LEU A 19 8.92 2.03 -5.90
C LEU A 19 9.00 1.49 -7.34
N ALA A 20 8.88 2.33 -8.37
CA ALA A 20 8.91 1.90 -9.77
C ALA A 20 10.14 1.03 -10.14
N PRO A 21 11.38 1.34 -9.68
CA PRO A 21 12.55 0.52 -9.98
C PRO A 21 12.46 -0.93 -9.49
N LEU A 22 11.65 -1.21 -8.46
CA LEU A 22 11.45 -2.54 -7.91
C LEU A 22 10.54 -3.44 -8.77
N LYS A 23 9.89 -2.87 -9.81
CA LYS A 23 9.02 -3.60 -10.76
C LYS A 23 7.96 -4.47 -10.05
N LEU A 24 7.37 -3.97 -8.96
CA LEU A 24 6.42 -4.70 -8.10
C LEU A 24 5.02 -4.86 -8.71
N ARG A 25 4.69 -4.08 -9.74
CA ARG A 25 3.35 -4.07 -10.35
C ARG A 25 3.16 -5.31 -11.22
N GLY A 26 1.99 -5.93 -11.11
CA GLY A 26 1.54 -7.02 -11.98
C GLY A 26 0.71 -6.53 -13.16
N PRO A 27 0.19 -7.47 -13.98
CA PRO A 27 -0.83 -7.16 -15.00
C PRO A 27 -2.01 -6.40 -14.37
N GLY A 28 -2.44 -5.30 -14.98
CA GLY A 28 -3.47 -4.40 -14.42
C GLY A 28 -2.92 -3.25 -13.55
N GLY A 29 -1.60 -3.17 -13.34
CA GLY A 29 -0.93 -2.02 -12.74
C GLY A 29 -0.99 -1.93 -11.21
N GLY A 30 -1.67 -2.86 -10.55
CA GLY A 30 -1.66 -3.04 -9.10
C GLY A 30 -0.44 -3.82 -8.61
N ILE A 31 -0.20 -3.79 -7.30
CA ILE A 31 0.83 -4.62 -6.63
C ILE A 31 0.12 -5.78 -5.98
N LEU A 32 0.55 -7.01 -6.27
CA LEU A 32 0.01 -8.20 -5.65
C LEU A 32 0.48 -8.27 -4.19
N MET A 33 -0.48 -8.34 -3.27
CA MET A 33 -0.24 -8.46 -1.85
C MET A 33 -0.33 -9.92 -1.42
N ASP A 34 0.49 -10.29 -0.45
CA ASP A 34 0.40 -11.53 0.31
C ASP A 34 0.05 -11.19 1.76
N GLY A 35 -1.20 -11.49 2.13
CA GLY A 35 -1.80 -10.96 3.34
C GLY A 35 -2.01 -9.44 3.24
N GLU A 36 -2.05 -8.79 4.40
CA GLU A 36 -2.57 -7.42 4.49
C GLU A 36 -1.51 -6.32 4.23
N VAL A 37 -0.23 -6.63 4.48
CA VAL A 37 0.85 -5.63 4.44
C VAL A 37 2.04 -6.03 3.58
N ARG A 38 2.20 -7.31 3.22
CA ARG A 38 3.40 -7.80 2.54
C ARG A 38 3.22 -7.84 1.03
N VAL A 39 4.20 -7.39 0.28
CA VAL A 39 4.19 -7.51 -1.18
C VAL A 39 4.60 -8.92 -1.58
N ALA A 40 3.78 -9.60 -2.39
CA ALA A 40 4.03 -10.99 -2.78
C ALA A 40 5.33 -11.16 -3.57
N LYS A 41 5.66 -10.19 -4.44
CA LYS A 41 6.86 -10.24 -5.29
C LYS A 41 8.17 -9.98 -4.54
N ASP A 42 8.13 -9.20 -3.47
CA ASP A 42 9.29 -8.91 -2.63
C ASP A 42 8.85 -8.80 -1.16
N PRO A 43 9.07 -9.85 -0.34
CA PRO A 43 8.57 -9.89 1.03
C PRO A 43 9.26 -8.89 1.97
N ARG A 44 10.33 -8.21 1.51
CA ARG A 44 10.99 -7.11 2.23
C ARG A 44 10.19 -5.82 2.17
N VAL A 45 9.30 -5.68 1.17
CA VAL A 45 8.49 -4.49 0.97
C VAL A 45 7.16 -4.67 1.68
N LEU A 46 6.86 -3.74 2.58
CA LEU A 46 5.60 -3.69 3.32
C LEU A 46 4.84 -2.41 2.94
N LEU A 47 3.57 -2.54 2.56
CA LEU A 47 2.69 -1.42 2.24
C LEU A 47 1.65 -1.27 3.35
N VAL A 48 1.65 -0.11 4.01
CA VAL A 48 0.80 0.19 5.17
C VAL A 48 0.01 1.47 4.90
N GLY A 49 -1.28 1.47 5.24
CA GLY A 49 -2.15 2.63 5.03
C GLY A 49 -2.62 2.81 3.58
N TYR A 50 -2.42 1.79 2.73
CA TYR A 50 -2.92 1.76 1.35
C TYR A 50 -4.06 0.76 1.19
N GLY A 51 -4.94 0.99 0.20
CA GLY A 51 -6.01 0.07 -0.16
C GLY A 51 -6.95 -0.22 1.02
N SER A 52 -7.13 -1.50 1.34
CA SER A 52 -7.99 -1.96 2.45
C SER A 52 -7.59 -1.43 3.83
N THR A 53 -6.36 -0.90 3.98
CA THR A 53 -5.85 -0.36 5.25
C THR A 53 -5.88 1.18 5.32
N ALA A 54 -6.40 1.86 4.29
CA ALA A 54 -6.43 3.32 4.18
C ALA A 54 -7.53 3.97 5.05
N SER A 55 -7.46 3.75 6.36
CA SER A 55 -8.25 4.44 7.38
C SER A 55 -7.39 4.71 8.61
N THR A 56 -7.81 5.60 9.51
CA THR A 56 -7.05 5.92 10.72
C THR A 56 -6.78 4.67 11.57
N VAL A 57 -7.83 3.89 11.87
CA VAL A 57 -7.69 2.67 12.68
C VAL A 57 -7.06 1.53 11.87
N GLY A 58 -7.39 1.42 10.58
CA GLY A 58 -6.82 0.41 9.68
C GLY A 58 -5.31 0.55 9.54
N ALA A 59 -4.81 1.77 9.35
CA ALA A 59 -3.40 2.07 9.22
C ALA A 59 -2.62 1.74 10.49
N THR A 60 -3.16 2.07 11.67
CA THR A 60 -2.53 1.71 12.96
C THR A 60 -2.41 0.19 13.14
N ARG A 61 -3.48 -0.56 12.85
CA ARG A 61 -3.45 -2.04 12.94
C ARG A 61 -2.48 -2.65 11.93
N ALA A 62 -2.49 -2.15 10.70
CA ALA A 62 -1.58 -2.57 9.65
C ALA A 62 -0.12 -2.26 10.02
N GLY A 63 0.17 -1.11 10.65
CA GLY A 63 1.49 -0.77 11.15
C GLY A 63 2.02 -1.79 12.17
N ARG A 64 1.20 -2.21 13.13
CA ARG A 64 1.56 -3.29 14.07
C ARG A 64 1.85 -4.61 13.34
N ARG A 65 1.01 -4.99 12.38
CA ARG A 65 1.20 -6.21 11.56
C ARG A 65 2.49 -6.14 10.74
N ALA A 66 2.80 -4.98 10.17
CA ALA A 66 4.04 -4.75 9.42
C ALA A 66 5.27 -4.89 10.32
N GLY A 67 5.26 -4.33 11.52
CA GLY A 67 6.35 -4.51 12.50
C GLY A 67 6.59 -5.99 12.82
N GLN A 68 5.51 -6.74 13.10
CA GLN A 68 5.61 -8.19 13.35
C GLN A 68 6.11 -8.98 12.12
N ALA A 69 5.69 -8.58 10.91
CA ALA A 69 6.15 -9.22 9.68
C ALA A 69 7.65 -8.95 9.43
N ALA A 70 8.12 -7.73 9.71
CA ALA A 70 9.52 -7.38 9.59
C ALA A 70 10.40 -8.18 10.56
N VAL A 71 10.00 -8.28 11.84
CA VAL A 71 10.72 -9.11 12.84
C VAL A 71 10.82 -10.55 12.37
N ARG A 72 9.71 -11.18 11.99
CA ARG A 72 9.71 -12.56 11.49
C ARG A 72 10.61 -12.76 10.27
N TYR A 73 10.64 -11.80 9.34
CA TYR A 73 11.48 -11.87 8.15
C TYR A 73 12.98 -11.79 8.50
N LEU A 74 13.33 -10.99 9.51
CA LEU A 74 14.71 -10.85 9.98
C LEU A 74 15.17 -12.07 10.79
N GLU A 75 14.28 -12.69 11.57
CA GLU A 75 14.57 -13.91 12.34
C GLU A 75 14.69 -15.15 11.45
N SER A 76 14.02 -15.19 10.30
CA SER A 76 14.07 -16.31 9.36
C SER A 76 15.27 -16.27 8.40
N ARG A 77 16.29 -15.45 8.69
CA ARG A 77 17.47 -15.25 7.85
C ARG A 77 18.70 -15.93 8.42
#